data_AF-A0A2Z4PPZ7-F1
#
_entry.id   AF-A0A2Z4PPZ7-F1
#
_cell.length_a   1.000
_cell.length_b   1.000
_cell.length_c   1.000
_cell.angle_alpha   90.00
_cell.angle_beta   90.00
_cell.angle_gamma   90.00
#
_symmetry.space_group_name_H-M   'P 1'
#
loop_
_entity.id
_entity.type
_entity.pdbx_description
1 polymer ?
#
loop_
_entity_poly.entity_id
_entity_poly.type
_entity_poly.pdbx_seq_one_letter_code
_entity_poly.pdbx_strand_id
1 'polypeptide(L)'
;MDDADESIGATAYDEIHRQMHRMSIGIDALDGLSIMASHAIDEEIGVTGEQVSALIKCVEFSLLTTQRKIVVALEGQGEDFH
;
A
#
# COMPACT_ATOMS: atom_id res chain seq x y z
N MET A 1 32.90 10.57 13.95
CA MET A 1 32.24 9.40 13.34
C MET A 1 30.77 9.58 13.68
N ASP A 2 30.05 10.32 12.85
CA ASP A 2 28.62 10.62 13.06
C ASP A 2 27.90 10.91 11.73
N ASP A 3 28.64 11.34 10.69
CA ASP A 3 28.06 11.62 9.36
C ASP A 3 27.53 10.38 8.59
N ALA A 4 27.86 9.17 9.05
CA ALA A 4 27.39 7.94 8.42
C ALA A 4 25.96 7.54 8.84
N ASP A 5 25.51 7.98 10.03
CA ASP A 5 24.19 7.64 10.57
C ASP A 5 23.08 8.49 9.92
N GLU A 6 23.32 9.78 9.72
CA GLU A 6 22.41 10.69 8.97
C GLU A 6 22.21 10.25 7.51
N SER A 7 23.26 9.76 6.85
CA SER A 7 23.18 9.28 5.46
C SER A 7 22.33 8.01 5.29
N ILE A 8 22.30 7.14 6.30
CA ILE A 8 21.45 5.94 6.29
C ILE A 8 19.99 6.33 6.52
N GLY A 9 19.74 7.32 7.40
CA GLY A 9 18.41 7.89 7.64
C GLY A 9 17.78 8.49 6.39
N ALA A 10 18.53 9.33 5.65
CA ALA A 10 18.04 9.97 4.43
C ALA A 10 17.73 8.98 3.30
N THR A 11 18.59 7.97 3.11
CA THR A 11 18.39 6.95 2.07
C THR A 11 17.25 5.98 2.40
N ALA A 12 17.07 5.64 3.68
CA ALA A 12 15.92 4.85 4.14
C ALA A 12 14.61 5.62 3.99
N TYR A 13 14.60 6.92 4.30
CA TYR A 13 13.43 7.79 4.15
C TYR A 13 12.96 7.88 2.68
N ASP A 14 13.89 8.09 1.75
CA ASP A 14 13.60 8.15 0.32
C ASP A 14 13.05 6.82 -0.22
N GLU A 15 13.60 5.69 0.24
CA GLU A 15 13.09 4.37 -0.14
C GLU A 15 11.68 4.13 0.44
N ILE A 16 11.40 4.56 1.67
CA ILE A 16 10.06 4.44 2.26
C ILE A 16 9.03 5.28 1.46
N HIS A 17 9.38 6.52 1.09
CA HIS A 17 8.53 7.34 0.22
C HIS A 17 8.28 6.70 -1.14
N ARG A 18 9.32 6.12 -1.75
CA ARG A 18 9.20 5.38 -3.01
C ARG A 18 8.27 4.18 -2.88
N GLN A 19 8.37 3.43 -1.77
CA GLN A 19 7.48 2.30 -1.50
C GLN A 19 6.03 2.77 -1.27
N MET A 20 5.82 3.85 -0.52
CA MET A 20 4.49 4.45 -0.34
C MET A 20 3.87 4.89 -1.67
N HIS A 21 4.65 5.48 -2.57
CA HIS A 21 4.18 5.86 -3.90
C HIS A 21 3.77 4.64 -4.73
N ARG A 22 4.58 3.57 -4.72
CA ARG A 22 4.25 2.30 -5.38
C ARG A 22 2.98 1.66 -4.81
N MET A 23 2.80 1.73 -3.48
CA MET A 23 1.58 1.24 -2.84
C MET A 23 0.33 2.01 -3.31
N SER A 24 0.43 3.34 -3.47
CA SER A 24 -0.67 4.14 -4.00
C SER A 24 -1.07 3.69 -5.41
N ILE A 25 -0.10 3.50 -6.31
CA ILE A 25 -0.34 3.00 -7.67
C ILE A 25 -0.98 1.61 -7.63
N GLY A 26 -0.50 0.74 -6.73
CA GLY A 26 -1.05 -0.60 -6.55
C GLY A 26 -2.51 -0.60 -6.08
N ILE A 27 -2.88 0.33 -5.18
CA ILE A 27 -4.25 0.51 -4.70
C ILE A 27 -5.18 0.92 -5.86
N ASP A 28 -4.78 1.91 -6.66
CA ASP A 28 -5.57 2.35 -7.83
C ASP A 28 -5.76 1.21 -8.85
N ALA A 29 -4.72 0.41 -9.07
CA ALA A 29 -4.79 -0.76 -9.95
C ALA A 29 -5.74 -1.84 -9.41
N LEU A 30 -5.78 -2.05 -8.08
CA LEU A 30 -6.69 -3.00 -7.44
C LEU A 30 -8.14 -2.52 -7.53
N ASP A 31 -8.42 -1.23 -7.37
CA ASP A 31 -9.79 -0.70 -7.53
C ASP A 31 -10.31 -0.95 -8.96
N GLY A 32 -9.49 -0.62 -9.97
CA GLY A 32 -9.80 -0.91 -11.37
C GLY A 32 -10.01 -2.41 -11.65
N LEU A 33 -9.14 -3.26 -11.10
CA LEU A 33 -9.25 -4.72 -11.24
C LEU A 33 -10.51 -5.26 -10.57
N SER A 34 -10.91 -4.70 -9.42
CA SER A 34 -12.12 -5.10 -8.69
C SER A 34 -13.38 -4.89 -9.54
N ILE A 35 -13.47 -3.74 -10.21
CA ILE A 35 -14.55 -3.41 -11.13
C ILE A 35 -14.53 -4.34 -12.35
N MET A 36 -13.36 -4.59 -12.94
CA MET A 36 -13.27 -5.47 -14.11
C MET A 36 -13.62 -6.93 -13.77
N ALA A 37 -13.14 -7.42 -12.63
CA ALA A 37 -13.38 -8.80 -12.17
C ALA A 37 -14.86 -9.08 -11.91
N SER A 38 -15.62 -8.11 -11.38
CA SER A 38 -17.06 -8.29 -11.14
C SER A 38 -17.89 -8.45 -12.43
N HIS A 39 -17.36 -8.04 -13.58
CA HIS A 39 -18.05 -8.11 -14.88
C HIS A 39 -17.50 -9.18 -15.83
N ALA A 40 -16.32 -9.73 -15.54
CA ALA A 40 -15.59 -10.63 -16.46
C ALA A 40 -15.64 -12.11 -16.07
N ILE A 41 -16.03 -12.44 -14.83
CA ILE A 41 -16.04 -13.82 -14.35
C ILE A 41 -17.42 -14.43 -14.60
N ASP A 42 -17.44 -15.38 -15.53
CA ASP A 42 -18.61 -16.17 -15.90
C ASP A 42 -19.06 -17.06 -14.72
N GLU A 43 -20.36 -17.12 -14.45
CA GLU A 43 -20.94 -17.83 -13.30
C GLU A 43 -20.74 -19.36 -13.36
N GLU A 44 -20.24 -19.89 -14.48
CA GLU A 44 -19.88 -21.31 -14.64
C GLU A 44 -18.65 -21.72 -13.82
N ILE A 45 -17.77 -20.77 -13.49
CA ILE A 45 -16.64 -21.02 -12.59
C ILE A 45 -17.19 -20.86 -11.18
N GLY A 46 -17.05 -21.88 -10.32
CA GLY A 46 -17.60 -21.90 -8.95
C GLY A 46 -17.12 -20.80 -7.98
N VAL A 47 -16.53 -19.73 -8.49
CA VAL A 47 -16.22 -18.48 -7.80
C VAL A 47 -16.83 -17.34 -8.61
N THR A 48 -17.73 -16.57 -8.02
CA THR A 48 -18.39 -15.45 -8.71
C THR A 48 -17.46 -14.25 -8.85
N GLY A 49 -17.71 -13.39 -9.85
CA GLY A 49 -17.01 -12.11 -10.00
C GLY A 49 -17.07 -11.23 -8.75
N GLU A 50 -18.16 -11.29 -8.00
CA GLU A 50 -18.33 -10.59 -6.73
C GLU A 50 -17.37 -11.11 -5.65
N GLN A 51 -17.16 -12.42 -5.56
CA GLN A 51 -16.23 -13.02 -4.60
C GLN A 51 -14.78 -12.60 -4.88
N VAL A 52 -14.39 -12.54 -6.16
CA VAL A 52 -13.06 -12.06 -6.56
C VAL A 52 -12.92 -10.55 -6.30
N SER A 53 -13.94 -9.75 -6.62
CA SER A 53 -13.98 -8.31 -6.30
C SER A 53 -13.82 -8.05 -4.80
N ALA A 54 -14.49 -8.85 -3.95
CA ALA A 54 -14.37 -8.75 -2.50
C ALA A 54 -12.96 -9.06 -2.00
N LEU A 55 -12.29 -10.09 -2.55
CA LEU A 55 -10.90 -10.41 -2.21
C LEU A 55 -9.94 -9.29 -2.60
N ILE A 56 -10.13 -8.69 -3.79
CA ILE A 56 -9.32 -7.56 -4.25
C ILE A 56 -9.46 -6.36 -3.30
N LYS A 57 -10.69 -6.04 -2.85
CA LYS A 57 -10.94 -4.98 -1.87
C LYS A 57 -10.28 -5.26 -0.51
N CYS A 58 -10.22 -6.52 -0.08
CA CYS A 58 -9.49 -6.88 1.14
C CYS A 58 -7.99 -6.59 1.04
N VAL A 59 -7.39 -6.85 -0.13
CA VAL A 59 -5.97 -6.53 -0.39
C VAL A 59 -5.77 -5.02 -0.41
N GLU A 60 -6.64 -4.28 -1.10
CA GLU A 60 -6.62 -2.81 -1.16
C GLU A 60 -6.67 -2.18 0.24
N PHE A 61 -7.63 -2.62 1.07
CA PHE A 61 -7.79 -2.15 2.44
C PHE A 61 -6.54 -2.42 3.30
N SER A 62 -5.92 -3.59 3.13
CA SER A 62 -4.70 -3.97 3.86
C SER A 62 -3.52 -3.08 3.48
N LEU A 63 -3.37 -2.76 2.19
CA LEU A 63 -2.35 -1.85 1.69
C LEU A 63 -2.57 -0.42 2.20
N LEU A 64 -3.80 0.11 2.11
CA LEU A 64 -4.15 1.44 2.62
C LEU A 64 -3.87 1.56 4.12
N THR A 65 -4.26 0.55 4.89
CA THR A 65 -4.02 0.52 6.34
C THR A 65 -2.52 0.52 6.65
N THR A 66 -1.73 -0.24 5.88
CA THR A 66 -0.28 -0.31 6.04
C THR A 66 0.37 1.02 5.68
N GLN A 67 -0.03 1.65 4.58
CA GLN A 67 0.48 2.96 4.17
C GLN A 67 0.21 4.03 5.24
N ARG A 68 -1.00 4.05 5.83
CA ARG A 68 -1.34 4.97 6.93
C ARG A 68 -0.48 4.73 8.18
N LYS A 69 -0.24 3.47 8.55
CA LYS A 69 0.63 3.14 9.69
C LYS A 69 2.07 3.61 9.46
N ILE A 70 2.58 3.49 8.24
CA ILE A 70 3.91 3.99 7.87
C ILE A 70 3.96 5.51 8.00
N VAL A 71 2.96 6.24 7.47
CA VAL A 71 2.87 7.70 7.61
C VAL A 71 2.90 8.11 9.09
N VAL A 72 2.03 7.52 9.91
CA VAL A 72 1.98 7.81 11.34
C VAL A 72 3.30 7.50 12.06
N ALA A 73 3.96 6.39 11.69
CA ALA A 73 5.25 6.02 12.28
C ALA A 73 6.39 6.99 11.89
N LEU A 74 6.35 7.54 10.67
CA LEU A 74 7.29 8.56 10.21
C LEU A 74 7.02 9.93 10.87
N GLU A 75 5.75 10.30 11.01
CA GLU A 75 5.35 11.55 11.68
C GLU A 75 5.66 11.53 13.18
N GLY A 76 5.46 10.38 13.85
CA GLY A 76 5.72 10.20 15.28
C GLY A 76 7.20 10.12 15.67
N GLN A 77 8.11 9.81 14.73
CA GLN A 77 9.56 9.86 14.98
C GLN A 77 10.13 11.29 14.91
N GLY A 78 9.34 12.29 14.52
CA GLY A 78 9.76 13.70 14.49
C GLY A 78 9.80 14.40 15.85
N GLU A 79 9.22 13.83 16.91
CA GLU A 79 9.15 14.45 18.24
C GLU A 79 10.32 14.09 19.18
N ASP A 80 11.09 13.03 18.89
CA ASP A 80 12.20 12.57 19.75
C ASP A 80 13.57 13.19 19.40
N PHE A 81 13.63 14.10 18.41
CA PHE A 81 14.87 14.74 17.92
C PHE A 81 14.99 16.24 18.26
N HIS A 82 14.21 16.75 19.21
CA HIS A 82 14.18 18.18 19.54
C HIS A 82 14.64 18.54 20.96
#